data_AF-A0A527VM50-F1
#
_entry.id   AF-A0A527VM50-F1
#
_cell.length_a   1.000
_cell.length_b   1.000
_cell.length_c   1.000
_cell.angle_alpha   90.00
_cell.angle_beta   90.00
_cell.angle_gamma   90.00
#
_symmetry.space_group_name_H-M   'P 1'
#
loop_
_entity.id
_entity.type
_entity.pdbx_description
1 polymer ?
#
loop_
_entity_poly.entity_id
_entity_poly.type
_entity_poly.pdbx_seq_one_letter_code
_entity_poly.pdbx_strand_id
1 'polypeptide(L)' 'LQVYTSRPGGSDYVMAETALNQAEANLATAKARLGYATIRSPRDGVLITRNVERGAVVQPGTTLLVLAPSGDTELV' A
#
# COMPACT_ATOMS: atom_id res chain seq x y z
N LEU A 1 35.64 -4.99 25.75
CA LEU A 1 35.63 -4.86 24.27
C LEU A 1 34.20 -4.74 23.72
N GLN A 2 33.25 -5.58 24.14
CA GLN A 2 31.84 -5.56 23.71
C GLN A 2 31.09 -4.24 24.04
N VAL A 3 31.42 -3.57 25.14
CA VAL A 3 30.82 -2.26 25.50
C VAL A 3 31.20 -1.14 24.50
N TYR A 4 32.30 -1.28 23.74
CA TYR A 4 32.69 -0.28 22.74
C TYR A 4 31.92 -0.46 21.42
N THR A 5 31.63 -1.70 21.02
CA THR A 5 30.92 -2.01 19.76
C THR A 5 29.41 -1.77 19.85
N SER A 6 28.85 -1.76 21.06
CA SER A 6 27.44 -1.39 21.33
C SER A 6 27.19 0.12 21.46
N ARG A 7 28.22 0.97 21.44
CA ARG A 7 28.03 2.44 21.43
C ARG A 7 27.46 2.89 20.07
N PRO A 8 26.76 4.04 20.01
CA PRO A 8 26.32 4.62 18.74
C PRO A 8 27.50 4.74 17.76
N GLY A 9 27.34 4.21 16.54
CA GLY A 9 28.39 4.13 15.52
C GLY A 9 29.36 2.93 15.63
N GLY A 10 29.24 2.10 16.67
CA GLY A 10 29.92 0.81 16.76
C GLY A 10 29.26 -0.25 15.88
N SER A 11 30.02 -1.29 15.52
CA SER A 11 29.56 -2.33 14.58
C SER A 11 28.25 -3.00 14.99
N ASP A 12 28.06 -3.32 16.28
CA ASP A 12 26.85 -3.99 16.76
C ASP A 12 25.64 -3.05 16.71
N TYR A 13 25.86 -1.76 17.02
CA TYR A 13 24.84 -0.72 16.92
C TYR A 13 24.38 -0.53 15.46
N VAL A 14 25.33 -0.39 14.52
CA VAL A 14 25.00 -0.20 13.10
C VAL A 14 24.30 -1.42 12.52
N MET A 15 24.68 -2.64 12.94
CA MET A 15 23.97 -3.86 12.54
C MET A 15 22.54 -3.88 13.09
N ALA A 16 22.33 -3.51 14.35
CA ALA A 16 20.99 -3.42 14.93
C ALA A 16 20.12 -2.33 14.27
N GLU A 17 20.70 -1.17 13.97
CA GLU A 17 20.04 -0.07 13.26
C GLU A 17 19.67 -0.48 11.83
N THR A 18 20.57 -1.17 11.12
CA THR A 18 20.28 -1.69 9.77
C THR A 18 19.16 -2.73 9.81
N ALA A 19 19.18 -3.63 10.79
CA ALA A 19 18.11 -4.62 10.98
C ALA A 19 16.76 -3.97 11.29
N LEU A 20 16.75 -2.91 12.11
CA LEU A 20 15.56 -2.11 12.39
C LEU A 20 15.03 -1.45 11.11
N ASN A 21 15.88 -0.75 10.37
CA ASN A 21 15.52 -0.10 9.12
C ASN A 21 14.94 -1.10 8.09
N GLN A 22 15.53 -2.30 8.00
CA GLN A 22 15.03 -3.36 7.14
C GLN A 22 13.65 -3.86 7.60
N ALA A 23 13.44 -4.03 8.90
CA ALA A 23 12.15 -4.45 9.46
C ALA A 23 11.06 -3.39 9.21
N GLU A 24 11.39 -2.11 9.34
CA GLU A 24 10.48 -1.00 9.05
C GLU A 24 10.11 -0.93 7.56
N ALA A 25 11.07 -1.12 6.66
CA ALA A 25 10.82 -1.19 5.22
C ALA A 25 9.89 -2.37 4.85
N ASN A 26 10.11 -3.52 5.49
CA ASN A 26 9.23 -4.68 5.34
C ASN A 26 7.82 -4.40 5.85
N LEU A 27 7.69 -3.71 7.00
CA LEU A 27 6.41 -3.29 7.56
C LEU A 27 5.67 -2.32 6.63
N ALA A 28 6.37 -1.31 6.09
CA ALA A 28 5.79 -0.36 5.14
C ALA A 28 5.25 -1.09 3.89
N THR A 29 6.01 -2.04 3.36
CA THR A 29 5.59 -2.86 2.22
C THR A 29 4.36 -3.72 2.54
N ALA A 30 4.34 -4.37 3.71
CA ALA A 30 3.21 -5.18 4.15
C ALA A 30 1.94 -4.32 4.34
N LYS A 31 2.07 -3.12 4.92
CA LYS A 31 0.97 -2.16 5.07
C LYS A 31 0.41 -1.71 3.73
N ALA A 32 1.28 -1.41 2.75
CA ALA A 32 0.85 -1.05 1.40
C ALA A 32 0.04 -2.18 0.73
N ARG A 33 0.53 -3.42 0.81
CA ARG A 33 -0.16 -4.62 0.30
C ARG A 33 -1.52 -4.84 0.98
N LEU A 34 -1.59 -4.64 2.29
CA LEU A 34 -2.86 -4.70 3.02
C LEU A 34 -3.83 -3.61 2.55
N GLY A 35 -3.33 -2.40 2.28
CA GLY A 35 -4.12 -1.31 1.73
C GLY A 35 -4.80 -1.68 0.41
N TYR A 36 -4.12 -2.43 -0.47
CA TYR A 36 -4.67 -2.91 -1.75
C TYR A 36 -5.83 -3.91 -1.59
N ALA A 37 -6.01 -4.52 -0.42
CA ALA A 37 -7.16 -5.39 -0.14
C ALA A 37 -8.49 -4.62 -0.03
N THR A 38 -8.45 -3.29 0.14
CA THR A 38 -9.63 -2.43 0.16
C THR A 38 -9.58 -1.44 -1.00
N ILE A 39 -10.42 -1.67 -2.01
CA ILE A 39 -10.54 -0.76 -3.14
C ILE A 39 -11.46 0.40 -2.74
N ARG A 40 -10.93 1.61 -2.77
CA ARG A 40 -11.66 2.86 -2.47
C ARG A 40 -11.82 3.68 -3.73
N SER A 41 -12.88 4.50 -3.79
CA SER A 41 -13.03 5.45 -4.88
C SER A 41 -11.96 6.54 -4.78
N PRO A 42 -11.29 6.90 -5.90
CA PRO A 42 -10.32 8.00 -5.91
C PRO A 42 -10.97 9.39 -5.83
N ARG A 43 -12.26 9.50 -6.17
CA ARG A 43 -13.05 10.75 -6.14
C ARG A 43 -14.55 10.44 -6.00
N ASP A 44 -15.33 11.47 -5.74
CA ASP A 44 -16.79 11.36 -5.73
C ASP A 44 -17.33 11.05 -7.14
N GLY A 45 -18.45 10.32 -7.19
CA GLY A 45 -19.04 9.87 -8.44
C GLY A 45 -20.12 8.81 -8.28
N VAL A 46 -20.67 8.37 -9.42
CA VAL A 46 -21.70 7.34 -9.49
C VAL A 46 -21.12 6.07 -10.09
N LEU A 47 -21.36 4.93 -9.44
CA LEU A 47 -20.96 3.62 -9.96
C LEU A 47 -21.86 3.27 -11.17
N ILE A 48 -21.26 3.15 -12.35
CA ILE A 48 -21.99 2.85 -13.60
C ILE A 48 -21.80 1.41 -14.06
N THR A 49 -20.75 0.73 -13.60
CA THR A 49 -20.52 -0.69 -13.94
C THR A 49 -19.79 -1.40 -12.82
N ARG A 50 -20.20 -2.65 -12.56
CA ARG A 50 -19.55 -3.57 -11.62
C ARG A 50 -19.30 -4.90 -12.33
N ASN A 51 -18.02 -5.20 -12.55
CA ASN A 51 -17.55 -6.40 -13.27
C ASN A 51 -17.15 -7.55 -12.34
N VAL A 52 -17.44 -7.43 -11.04
CA VAL A 52 -17.03 -8.41 -10.03
C VAL A 52 -18.13 -8.72 -9.06
N GLU A 53 -18.19 -9.98 -8.65
CA GLU A 53 -19.10 -10.46 -7.62
C GLU A 53 -18.37 -10.93 -6.34
N ARG A 54 -19.13 -11.05 -5.26
CA ARG A 54 -18.58 -11.58 -4.00
C ARG A 54 -18.09 -13.01 -4.24
N GLY A 55 -16.90 -13.31 -3.72
CA GLY A 55 -16.24 -14.60 -3.94
C GLY A 55 -15.39 -14.68 -5.21
N ALA A 56 -15.41 -13.66 -6.07
CA ALA A 56 -14.52 -13.60 -7.22
C ALA A 56 -13.05 -13.38 -6.79
N VAL A 57 -12.14 -14.12 -7.41
CA VAL A 57 -10.70 -13.90 -7.32
C VAL A 57 -10.27 -13.00 -8.48
N VAL A 58 -9.52 -11.94 -8.20
CA VAL A 58 -9.15 -10.91 -9.18
C VAL A 58 -7.64 -10.71 -9.22
N GLN A 59 -7.11 -10.26 -10.37
CA GLN A 59 -5.69 -9.97 -10.56
C GLN A 59 -5.44 -8.46 -10.55
N PRO A 60 -4.23 -8.01 -10.13
CA PRO A 60 -3.83 -6.61 -10.27
C PRO A 60 -3.99 -6.11 -11.71
N GLY A 61 -4.49 -4.88 -11.86
CA GLY A 61 -4.71 -4.26 -13.18
C GLY A 61 -6.01 -4.65 -13.88
N THR A 62 -6.81 -5.56 -13.33
CA THR A 62 -8.14 -5.88 -13.87
C THR A 62 -9.15 -4.80 -13.48
N THR A 63 -9.94 -4.30 -14.43
CA THR A 63 -11.00 -3.32 -14.17
C THR A 63 -12.19 -3.96 -13.46
N LEU A 64 -12.37 -3.65 -12.18
CA LEU A 64 -13.46 -4.23 -11.38
C LEU A 64 -14.72 -3.37 -11.35
N LEU A 65 -14.57 -2.04 -11.35
CA LEU A 65 -15.63 -1.05 -11.18
C LEU A 65 -15.37 0.13 -12.12
N VAL A 66 -16.43 0.73 -12.66
CA VAL A 66 -16.37 1.96 -13.46
C VAL A 66 -17.23 3.03 -12.80
N LEU A 67 -16.64 4.21 -12.59
CA LEU A 67 -17.30 5.34 -11.95
C LEU A 67 -17.39 6.54 -12.90
N ALA A 68 -18.58 7.11 -13.02
CA ALA A 68 -18.78 8.43 -13.62
C ALA A 68 -18.46 9.52 -12.57
N PRO A 69 -17.59 10.50 -12.86
CA PRO A 69 -17.34 11.62 -11.95
C PRO A 69 -18.62 12.38 -11.61
N SER A 70 -18.77 12.79 -10.34
CA SER A 70 -19.72 13.84 -9.99
C SER A 70 -19.09 15.19 -10.34
N GLY A 71 -19.66 15.89 -11.32
CA GLY A 71 -19.20 17.16 -11.85
C GLY A 71 -20.07 17.58 -13.04
N ASP A 72 -19.74 18.70 -13.67
CA ASP A 72 -20.49 19.19 -14.83
C ASP A 72 -20.43 18.16 -15.97
N THR A 73 -21.60 17.89 -16.57
CA THR A 73 -21.69 16.98 -17.71
C THR A 73 -21.10 17.67 -18.92
N GLU A 74 -19.91 17.24 -19.32
CA GLU A 74 -19.28 17.69 -20.57
C GLU A 74 -19.95 16.96 -21.75
N LEU A 75 -20.69 17.71 -22.55
CA LEU A 75 -21.19 17.26 -23.86
C LEU A 75 -20.16 17.72 -24.90
N VAL A 76 -19.62 16.78 -25.67
CA VAL A 76 -18.80 17.04 -26.87
C VAL A 76 -19.61 16.87 -28.14
#